data_AF-A0A349XXD4-F1
#
_entry.id   AF-A0A349XXD4-F1
#
_cell.length_a   1.000
_cell.length_b   1.000
_cell.length_c   1.000
_cell.angle_alpha   90.00
_cell.angle_beta   90.00
_cell.angle_gamma   90.00
#
_symmetry.space_group_name_H-M   'P 1'
#
loop_
_entity.id
_entity.type
_entity.pdbx_description
1 polymer ?
#
loop_
_entity_poly.entity_id
_entity_poly.type
_entity_poly.pdbx_seq_one_letter_code
_entity_poly.pdbx_strand_id
1 'polypeptide(L)'
;MLTVETRQAVNPEYAKTLDTEGLRRHFLASDMFRSGEIRLIYTHYDRFVMGGAVPDGKPLTLDKVEETRTPSFLDRREMGIVNIGEAGTVSAGGETYTLNRGDVLYLGAGRGAVTFDGAGRFYITSCPAHR
;
A
#
# COMPACT_ATOMS: atom_id res chain seq x y z
N MET A 1 8.77 9.08 3.72
CA MET A 1 9.19 8.01 4.65
C MET A 1 8.28 6.80 4.45
N LEU A 2 8.81 5.56 4.48
CA LEU A 2 8.00 4.33 4.41
C LEU A 2 7.80 3.75 5.81
N THR A 3 6.55 3.44 6.16
CA THR A 3 6.18 2.72 7.39
C THR A 3 5.36 1.49 7.02
N VAL A 4 5.69 0.34 7.62
CA VAL A 4 4.96 -0.92 7.40
C VAL A 4 4.55 -1.49 8.76
N GLU A 5 3.26 -1.73 8.94
CA GLU A 5 2.69 -2.40 10.11
C GLU A 5 2.32 -3.84 9.74
N THR A 6 2.91 -4.82 10.42
CA THR A 6 2.51 -6.22 10.23
C THR A 6 1.32 -6.57 11.14
N ARG A 7 0.25 -7.11 10.56
CA ARG A 7 -0.91 -7.62 11.29
C ARG A 7 -1.05 -9.13 11.14
N GLN A 8 -1.09 -9.82 12.27
CA GLN A 8 -1.31 -11.25 12.32
C GLN A 8 -2.79 -11.60 12.07
N ALA A 9 -3.03 -12.70 11.36
CA ALA A 9 -4.35 -13.26 11.22
C ALA A 9 -4.80 -13.82 12.57
N VAL A 10 -6.04 -13.55 12.94
CA VAL A 10 -6.66 -14.04 14.16
C VAL A 10 -7.75 -15.06 13.82
N ASN A 11 -7.79 -16.15 14.60
CA ASN A 11 -8.84 -17.15 14.47
C ASN A 11 -10.15 -16.65 15.13
N PRO A 12 -11.31 -17.20 14.73
CA PRO A 12 -12.60 -16.74 15.26
C PRO A 12 -12.76 -16.90 16.78
N GLU A 13 -12.22 -17.96 17.37
CA GLU A 13 -12.34 -18.19 18.82
C GLU A 13 -11.54 -17.16 19.63
N TYR A 14 -10.35 -16.78 19.18
CA TYR A 14 -9.58 -15.68 19.76
C TYR A 14 -10.26 -14.31 19.49
N ALA A 15 -10.78 -14.08 18.29
CA ALA A 15 -11.45 -12.82 17.97
C ALA A 15 -12.65 -12.53 18.89
N LYS A 16 -13.40 -13.57 19.31
CA LYS A 16 -14.51 -13.46 20.27
C LYS A 16 -14.10 -12.98 21.66
N THR A 17 -12.82 -13.15 22.06
CA THR A 17 -12.35 -12.75 23.40
C THR A 17 -11.81 -11.32 23.45
N LEU A 18 -11.68 -10.65 22.30
CA LEU A 18 -11.13 -9.31 22.21
C LEU A 18 -12.11 -8.25 22.74
N ASP A 19 -11.58 -7.31 23.52
CA ASP A 19 -12.29 -6.09 23.86
C ASP A 19 -12.27 -5.08 22.69
N THR A 20 -12.84 -3.89 22.90
CA THR A 20 -12.92 -2.85 21.86
C THR A 20 -11.54 -2.45 21.33
N GLU A 21 -10.55 -2.30 22.20
CA GLU A 21 -9.20 -1.89 21.81
C GLU A 21 -8.45 -3.03 21.10
N GLY A 22 -8.67 -4.27 21.52
CA GLY A 22 -8.18 -5.47 20.86
C GLY A 22 -8.70 -5.58 19.43
N LEU A 23 -10.02 -5.43 19.23
CA LEU A 23 -10.63 -5.45 17.90
C LEU A 23 -10.04 -4.34 17.01
N ARG A 24 -9.93 -3.11 17.52
CA ARG A 24 -9.36 -1.98 16.76
C ARG A 24 -7.92 -2.24 16.37
N ARG A 25 -7.08 -2.72 17.30
CA ARG A 25 -5.68 -3.04 17.04
C ARG A 25 -5.51 -4.09 15.94
N HIS A 26 -6.38 -5.10 15.90
CA HIS A 26 -6.27 -6.18 14.92
C HIS A 26 -6.90 -5.84 13.56
N PHE A 27 -7.96 -5.04 13.52
CA PHE A 27 -8.79 -4.90 12.32
C PHE A 27 -8.94 -3.48 11.78
N LEU A 28 -8.78 -2.44 12.61
CA LEU A 28 -8.95 -1.07 12.15
C LEU A 28 -7.66 -0.53 11.55
N ALA A 29 -7.66 -0.24 10.24
CA ALA A 29 -6.59 0.51 9.59
C ALA A 29 -6.78 2.01 9.86
N SER A 30 -6.04 2.56 10.82
CA SER A 30 -6.04 3.99 11.13
C SER A 30 -4.85 4.69 10.49
N ASP A 31 -5.00 5.98 10.19
CA ASP A 31 -3.87 6.86 9.89
C ASP A 31 -3.02 6.46 8.67
N MET A 32 -3.67 5.94 7.61
CA MET A 32 -2.98 5.50 6.39
C MET A 32 -2.49 6.63 5.48
N PHE A 33 -3.04 7.83 5.61
CA PHE A 33 -2.81 8.93 4.66
C PHE A 33 -2.16 10.14 5.35
N ARG A 34 -0.88 9.98 5.73
CA ARG A 34 -0.06 11.09 6.23
C ARG A 34 0.76 11.72 5.12
N SER A 35 0.79 13.06 5.10
CA SER A 35 1.60 13.85 4.19
C SER A 35 3.08 13.47 4.26
N GLY A 36 3.74 13.31 3.10
CA GLY A 36 5.16 12.96 2.99
C GLY A 36 5.48 11.49 3.31
N GLU A 37 4.46 10.62 3.43
CA GLU A 37 4.63 9.23 3.84
C GLU A 37 3.95 8.22 2.91
N ILE A 38 4.56 7.03 2.86
CA ILE A 38 3.92 5.79 2.43
C ILE A 38 3.69 4.97 3.69
N ARG A 39 2.43 4.63 3.98
CA ARG A 39 2.05 3.85 5.16
C ARG A 39 1.29 2.62 4.72
N LEU A 40 1.87 1.45 4.98
CA LEU A 40 1.34 0.15 4.57
C LEU A 40 1.00 -0.71 5.78
N ILE A 41 -0.02 -1.53 5.64
CA ILE A 41 -0.32 -2.66 6.50
C ILE A 41 -0.04 -3.92 5.69
N TYR A 42 0.88 -4.75 6.18
CA TYR A 42 1.09 -6.11 5.69
C TYR A 42 0.28 -7.06 6.56
N THR A 43 -0.79 -7.63 6.02
CA THR A 43 -1.65 -8.54 6.76
C THR A 43 -1.35 -9.99 6.44
N HIS A 44 -1.34 -10.86 7.45
CA HIS A 44 -1.22 -12.31 7.25
C HIS A 44 -2.50 -12.95 6.70
N TYR A 45 -3.59 -12.20 6.52
CA TYR A 45 -4.69 -12.61 5.66
C TYR A 45 -4.23 -12.54 4.20
N ASP A 46 -3.95 -13.71 3.61
CA ASP A 46 -3.44 -13.89 2.24
C ASP A 46 -2.18 -13.11 1.88
N ARG A 47 -1.43 -12.63 2.89
CA ARG A 47 -0.29 -11.73 2.70
C ARG A 47 -0.69 -10.48 1.92
N PHE A 48 -1.92 -10.01 2.06
CA PHE A 48 -2.37 -8.80 1.41
C PHE A 48 -1.64 -7.58 1.99
N VAL A 49 -1.41 -6.58 1.16
CA VAL A 49 -0.86 -5.30 1.57
C VAL A 49 -1.85 -4.22 1.20
N MET A 50 -2.17 -3.34 2.15
CA MET A 50 -3.03 -2.18 1.92
C MET A 50 -2.48 -0.94 2.59
N GLY A 51 -2.71 0.23 2.03
CA GLY A 51 -2.15 1.45 2.61
C GLY A 51 -2.39 2.71 1.80
N GLY A 52 -1.64 3.75 2.15
CA GLY A 52 -1.71 5.05 1.50
C GLY A 52 -0.34 5.63 1.17
N ALA A 53 -0.24 6.38 0.08
CA ALA A 53 0.87 7.26 -0.23
C ALA A 53 0.36 8.69 -0.45
N VAL A 54 0.96 9.67 0.23
CA VAL A 54 0.62 11.09 0.09
C VAL A 54 1.91 11.88 -0.13
N PRO A 55 2.29 12.18 -1.39
CA PRO A 55 3.57 12.79 -1.71
C PRO A 55 3.77 14.19 -1.11
N ASP A 56 2.69 14.98 -1.00
CA ASP A 56 2.72 16.33 -0.45
C ASP A 56 3.76 17.22 -1.17
N GLY A 57 3.80 17.12 -2.51
CA GLY A 57 4.72 17.88 -3.36
C GLY A 57 6.16 17.36 -3.38
N LYS A 58 6.46 16.21 -2.76
CA LYS A 58 7.76 15.54 -2.86
C LYS A 58 7.58 14.07 -3.28
N PRO A 59 8.33 13.58 -4.28
CA PRO A 59 8.23 12.19 -4.72
C PRO A 59 8.43 11.20 -3.56
N LEU A 60 7.57 10.19 -3.49
CA LEU A 60 7.67 9.07 -2.57
C LEU A 60 7.83 7.77 -3.35
N THR A 61 8.91 7.04 -3.11
CA THR A 61 9.19 5.77 -3.80
C THR A 61 8.94 4.58 -2.88
N LEU A 62 8.12 3.64 -3.35
CA LEU A 62 7.95 2.31 -2.79
C LEU A 62 8.78 1.33 -3.62
N ASP A 63 9.91 0.89 -3.06
CA ASP A 63 10.79 -0.08 -3.71
C ASP A 63 10.96 -1.35 -2.89
N LYS A 64 11.39 -1.28 -1.63
CA LYS A 64 11.61 -2.48 -0.80
C LYS A 64 10.71 -2.51 0.43
N VAL A 65 10.10 -3.67 0.69
CA VAL A 65 9.33 -3.97 1.91
C VAL A 65 9.93 -5.23 2.52
N GLU A 66 10.49 -5.14 3.73
CA GLU A 66 11.28 -6.25 4.33
C GLU A 66 10.42 -7.51 4.56
N GLU A 67 9.13 -7.34 4.84
CA GLU A 67 8.16 -8.41 5.05
C GLU A 67 7.97 -9.30 3.82
N THR A 68 8.22 -8.78 2.60
CA THR A 68 8.03 -9.54 1.36
C THR A 68 9.23 -10.39 0.98
N ARG A 69 10.41 -10.13 1.57
CA ARG A 69 11.66 -10.87 1.32
C ARG A 69 12.05 -10.93 -0.17
N THR A 70 11.77 -9.86 -0.91
CA THR A 70 12.15 -9.69 -2.32
C THR A 70 13.06 -8.47 -2.48
N PRO A 71 13.91 -8.44 -3.53
CA PRO A 71 14.73 -7.27 -3.86
C PRO A 71 13.89 -5.99 -4.06
N SER A 72 12.79 -6.08 -4.81
CA SER A 72 11.80 -5.02 -5.00
C SER A 72 10.39 -5.52 -4.66
N PHE A 73 9.47 -4.61 -4.35
CA PHE A 73 8.14 -4.87 -3.84
C PHE A 73 7.29 -5.60 -4.89
N LEU A 74 7.39 -5.18 -6.15
CA LEU A 74 6.61 -5.76 -7.25
C LEU A 74 7.23 -7.01 -7.88
N ASP A 75 8.38 -7.50 -7.42
CA ASP A 75 9.03 -8.69 -8.02
C ASP A 75 8.12 -9.93 -8.05
N ARG A 76 7.25 -10.07 -7.03
CA ARG A 76 6.31 -11.19 -6.90
C ARG A 76 4.92 -10.74 -6.48
N ARG A 77 4.55 -9.51 -6.85
CA ARG A 77 3.30 -8.87 -6.43
C ARG A 77 2.73 -8.03 -7.55
N GLU A 78 1.41 -7.97 -7.59
CA GLU A 78 0.66 -6.98 -8.36
C GLU A 78 0.15 -5.87 -7.43
N MET A 79 -0.22 -4.72 -7.98
CA MET A 79 -0.68 -3.57 -7.23
C MET A 79 -1.83 -2.85 -7.94
N GLY A 80 -2.91 -2.61 -7.20
CA GLY A 80 -3.96 -1.66 -7.56
C GLY A 80 -3.73 -0.35 -6.82
N ILE A 81 -3.89 0.76 -7.53
CA ILE A 81 -3.74 2.11 -7.00
C ILE A 81 -4.98 2.91 -7.37
N VAL A 82 -5.62 3.54 -6.39
CA VAL A 82 -6.73 4.48 -6.62
C VAL A 82 -6.33 5.83 -6.09
N ASN A 83 -6.42 6.88 -6.92
CA ASN A 83 -6.24 8.23 -6.42
C ASN A 83 -7.56 8.74 -5.81
N ILE A 84 -7.56 9.06 -4.52
CA ILE A 84 -8.72 9.59 -3.79
C ILE A 84 -8.57 11.09 -3.47
N GLY A 85 -7.47 11.73 -3.90
CA GLY A 85 -7.13 13.13 -3.67
C GLY A 85 -7.16 13.98 -4.94
N GLU A 86 -6.33 15.02 -4.98
CA GLU A 86 -6.11 15.84 -6.17
C GLU A 86 -5.31 15.09 -7.24
N ALA A 87 -5.16 15.66 -8.44
CA ALA A 87 -4.37 15.03 -9.49
C ALA A 87 -2.90 14.84 -9.04
N GLY A 88 -2.33 13.70 -9.42
CA GLY A 88 -0.93 13.37 -9.19
C GLY A 88 -0.44 12.34 -10.19
N THR A 89 0.80 11.92 -10.04
CA THR A 89 1.43 10.96 -10.96
C THR A 89 1.94 9.73 -10.25
N VAL A 90 1.87 8.60 -10.93
CA VAL A 90 2.52 7.35 -10.55
C VAL A 90 3.49 6.95 -11.64
N SER A 91 4.74 6.64 -11.29
CA SER A 91 5.77 6.19 -12.22
C SER A 91 6.26 4.80 -11.85
N ALA A 92 6.29 3.88 -12.81
CA ALA A 92 6.76 2.51 -12.62
C ALA A 92 7.20 1.90 -13.96
N GLY A 93 8.24 1.07 -13.96
CA GLY A 93 8.72 0.38 -15.16
C GLY A 93 9.10 1.30 -16.33
N GLY A 94 9.55 2.53 -16.06
CA GLY A 94 9.91 3.52 -17.09
C GLY A 94 8.73 4.33 -17.66
N GLU A 95 7.51 4.07 -17.21
CA GLU A 95 6.30 4.78 -17.63
C GLU A 95 5.80 5.70 -16.51
N THR A 96 5.15 6.81 -16.88
CA THR A 96 4.51 7.74 -15.94
C THR A 96 3.04 7.92 -16.30
N TYR A 97 2.18 7.74 -15.30
CA TYR A 97 0.73 7.76 -15.41
C TYR A 97 0.20 8.96 -14.63
N THR A 98 -0.61 9.80 -15.27
CA THR A 98 -1.37 10.84 -14.56
C THR A 98 -2.67 10.23 -14.07
N LEU A 99 -2.97 10.39 -12.78
CA LEU A 99 -4.19 9.90 -12.14
C LEU A 99 -4.97 11.09 -11.58
N ASN A 100 -6.17 11.32 -12.09
CA ASN A 100 -7.15 12.23 -11.50
C ASN A 100 -7.86 11.56 -10.33
N ARG A 101 -8.68 12.33 -9.61
CA ARG A 101 -9.51 11.78 -8.53
C ARG A 101 -10.45 10.70 -9.07
N GLY A 102 -10.36 9.51 -8.48
CA GLY A 102 -11.16 8.34 -8.85
C GLY A 102 -10.52 7.43 -9.89
N ASP A 103 -9.44 7.87 -10.57
CA ASP A 103 -8.73 7.03 -11.52
C ASP A 103 -8.04 5.86 -10.81
N VAL A 104 -7.99 4.74 -11.52
CA VAL A 104 -7.40 3.48 -11.04
C VAL A 104 -6.28 3.06 -11.97
N LEU A 105 -5.13 2.71 -11.39
CA LEU A 105 -3.99 2.10 -12.10
C LEU A 105 -3.75 0.70 -11.56
N TYR A 106 -3.57 -0.24 -12.49
CA TYR A 106 -3.12 -1.60 -12.20
C TYR A 106 -1.67 -1.76 -12.67
N LEU A 107 -0.81 -2.27 -11.79
CA LEU A 107 0.57 -2.62 -12.07
C LEU A 107 0.77 -4.12 -11.81
N GLY A 108 1.12 -4.87 -12.84
CA GLY A 108 1.49 -6.28 -12.71
C GLY A 108 2.86 -6.48 -12.06
N ALA A 109 3.21 -7.74 -11.82
CA ALA A 109 4.51 -8.11 -11.26
C ALA A 109 5.69 -7.69 -12.16
N GLY A 110 6.85 -7.48 -11.55
CA GLY A 110 8.11 -7.16 -12.23
C GLY A 110 8.26 -5.69 -12.65
N ARG A 111 7.38 -4.78 -12.23
CA ARG A 111 7.45 -3.35 -12.58
C ARG A 111 8.45 -2.54 -11.73
N GLY A 112 9.14 -3.19 -10.79
CA GLY A 112 10.17 -2.60 -9.94
C GLY A 112 9.62 -1.55 -8.97
N ALA A 113 10.43 -0.52 -8.69
CA ALA A 113 10.06 0.59 -7.83
C ALA A 113 8.89 1.41 -8.39
N VAL A 114 7.98 1.82 -7.51
CA VAL A 114 6.83 2.67 -7.83
C VAL A 114 7.01 4.02 -7.15
N THR A 115 6.99 5.12 -7.91
CA THR A 115 7.11 6.48 -7.37
C THR A 115 5.78 7.22 -7.50
N PHE A 116 5.32 7.79 -6.39
CA PHE A 116 4.13 8.63 -6.29
C PHE A 116 4.56 10.10 -6.18
N ASP A 117 3.95 11.00 -6.92
CA ASP A 117 4.29 12.43 -6.90
C ASP A 117 3.06 13.35 -7.08
N GLY A 118 3.24 14.64 -6.82
CA GLY A 118 2.22 15.69 -6.90
C GLY A 118 1.38 15.85 -5.63
N ALA A 119 0.16 16.34 -5.80
CA ALA A 119 -0.81 16.58 -4.72
C ALA A 119 -1.77 15.39 -4.49
N GLY A 120 -1.48 14.24 -5.12
CA GLY A 120 -2.33 13.05 -5.05
C GLY A 120 -2.40 12.42 -3.66
N ARG A 121 -3.47 11.64 -3.44
CA ARG A 121 -3.64 10.79 -2.26
C ARG A 121 -3.98 9.39 -2.76
N PHE A 122 -3.00 8.50 -2.73
CA PHE A 122 -3.11 7.20 -3.40
C PHE A 122 -3.43 6.11 -2.39
N TYR A 123 -4.57 5.46 -2.54
CA TYR A 123 -4.88 4.21 -1.85
C TYR A 123 -4.24 3.05 -2.61
N ILE A 124 -3.49 2.23 -1.89
CA ILE A 124 -2.69 1.14 -2.45
C ILE A 124 -3.23 -0.18 -1.94
N THR A 125 -3.37 -1.14 -2.84
CA THR A 125 -3.63 -2.55 -2.52
C THR A 125 -2.68 -3.43 -3.31
N SER A 126 -2.18 -4.50 -2.70
CA SER A 126 -1.29 -5.44 -3.37
C SER A 126 -1.42 -6.85 -2.83
N CYS A 127 -1.42 -7.82 -3.74
CA CYS A 127 -1.39 -9.25 -3.46
C CYS A 127 -0.18 -9.92 -4.12
N PRO A 128 0.25 -11.09 -3.64
CA PRO A 128 1.21 -11.92 -4.35
C PRO A 128 0.70 -12.28 -5.76
N ALA A 129 1.58 -12.19 -6.75
CA ALA A 129 1.29 -12.52 -8.15
C ALA A 129 2.35 -13.46 -8.73
N HIS A 130 1.96 -14.29 -9.70
CA HIS A 130 2.83 -15.32 -10.30
C HIS A 130 3.02 -15.14 -11.81
N ARG A 131 2.26 -14.24 -12.43
CA ARG A 131 2.26 -13.95 -13.86
C ARG A 131 2.18 -12.45 -14.07
#